data_AF-A0A8H8DI64-F1
#
_entry.id   AF-A0A8H8DI64-F1
#
_cell.length_a   1.000
_cell.length_b   1.000
_cell.length_c   1.000
_cell.angle_alpha   90.00
_cell.angle_beta   90.00
_cell.angle_gamma   90.00
#
_symmetry.space_group_name_H-M   'P 1'
#
loop_
_entity.id
_entity.type
_entity.pdbx_description
1 polymer ?
#
loop_
_entity_poly.entity_id
_entity_poly.type
_entity_poly.pdbx_seq_one_letter_code
_entity_poly.pdbx_strand_id
1 'polypeptide(L)'
;PGALDFLKKKKQNKTFVLAFCVPFLFSFLAPASSKEDPAALSRLGHFLKGSSAALGLQRVKTSCEKMQHYGNLKDQHGSGSITQDEALDKIRELLVQVKEEYKEADTFLRKFYGEDVGGSEEAEG
;
A
#
# COMPACT_ATOMS: atom_id res chain seq x y z
N PRO A 1 -24.31 20.44 3.96
CA PRO A 1 -23.56 19.72 2.89
C PRO A 1 -22.26 19.05 3.41
N GLY A 2 -22.34 18.27 4.50
CA GLY A 2 -21.15 17.99 5.35
C GLY A 2 -20.62 16.54 5.41
N ALA A 3 -21.48 15.52 5.26
CA ALA A 3 -21.06 14.12 5.47
C ALA A 3 -21.21 13.25 4.21
N LEU A 4 -22.28 13.46 3.43
CA LEU A 4 -22.58 12.65 2.24
C LEU A 4 -21.58 12.89 1.10
N ASP A 5 -21.15 14.15 0.88
CA ASP A 5 -20.10 14.48 -0.09
C ASP A 5 -18.74 13.92 0.32
N PHE A 6 -18.45 13.91 1.63
CA PHE A 6 -17.24 13.30 2.17
C PHE A 6 -17.23 11.79 1.95
N LEU A 7 -18.36 11.12 2.19
CA LEU A 7 -18.54 9.69 1.93
C LEU A 7 -18.48 9.36 0.42
N LYS A 8 -19.07 10.19 -0.45
CA LYS A 8 -18.97 10.02 -1.92
C LYS A 8 -17.53 10.19 -2.41
N LYS A 9 -16.79 11.17 -1.90
CA LYS A 9 -15.37 11.38 -2.25
C LYS A 9 -14.50 10.25 -1.74
N LYS A 10 -14.74 9.76 -0.52
CA LYS A 10 -14.09 8.57 0.01
C LYS A 10 -14.47 7.29 -0.77
N LYS A 11 -15.69 7.18 -1.30
CA LYS A 11 -16.14 6.06 -2.16
C LYS A 11 -15.46 6.06 -3.53
N GLN A 12 -15.32 7.22 -4.18
CA GLN A 12 -14.53 7.32 -5.43
C GLN A 12 -13.05 7.02 -5.19
N ASN A 13 -12.49 7.52 -4.09
CA ASN A 13 -11.12 7.17 -3.68
C ASN A 13 -10.98 5.68 -3.36
N LYS A 14 -12.04 5.03 -2.86
CA LYS A 14 -12.02 3.59 -2.56
C LYS A 14 -11.81 2.77 -3.82
N THR A 15 -12.60 3.04 -4.87
CA THR A 15 -12.45 2.33 -6.15
C THR A 15 -11.07 2.54 -6.74
N PHE A 16 -10.53 3.76 -6.67
CA PHE A 16 -9.19 4.05 -7.16
C PHE A 16 -8.11 3.29 -6.39
N VAL A 17 -8.14 3.32 -5.06
CA VAL A 17 -7.14 2.64 -4.23
C VAL A 17 -7.26 1.12 -4.33
N LEU A 18 -8.46 0.55 -4.28
CA LEU A 18 -8.58 -0.92 -4.35
C LEU A 18 -8.30 -1.45 -5.74
N ALA A 19 -8.77 -0.78 -6.79
CA ALA A 19 -8.62 -1.26 -8.17
C ALA A 19 -7.23 -1.01 -8.77
N PHE A 20 -6.52 0.06 -8.37
CA PHE A 20 -5.20 0.36 -8.95
C PHE A 20 -4.03 0.03 -8.03
N CYS A 21 -4.21 0.16 -6.70
CA CYS A 21 -3.10 0.11 -5.76
C CYS A 21 -2.70 -1.34 -5.42
N VAL A 22 -3.69 -2.23 -5.24
CA VAL A 22 -3.48 -3.64 -4.88
C VAL A 22 -2.86 -4.46 -6.02
N PRO A 23 -3.34 -4.39 -7.28
CA PRO A 23 -2.73 -5.14 -8.37
C PRO A 23 -1.30 -4.68 -8.69
N PHE A 24 -1.07 -3.37 -8.53
CA PHE A 24 0.25 -2.78 -8.73
C PHE A 24 1.25 -3.25 -7.67
N LEU A 25 0.83 -3.35 -6.41
CA LEU A 25 1.63 -3.92 -5.32
C LEU A 25 1.98 -5.39 -5.58
N PHE A 26 1.03 -6.18 -6.08
CA PHE A 26 1.23 -7.60 -6.37
C PHE A 26 2.27 -7.83 -7.48
N SER A 27 2.29 -6.94 -8.49
CA SER A 27 3.29 -6.98 -9.56
C SER A 27 4.71 -6.75 -9.04
N PHE A 28 4.85 -5.93 -7.99
CA PHE A 28 6.12 -5.66 -7.31
C PHE A 28 6.57 -6.80 -6.39
N LEU A 29 5.62 -7.57 -5.86
CA LEU A 29 5.91 -8.75 -5.03
C LEU A 29 6.31 -9.98 -5.86
N ALA A 30 6.12 -9.94 -7.18
CA ALA A 30 6.47 -11.04 -8.06
C ALA A 30 8.00 -11.22 -8.11
N PRO A 31 8.52 -12.46 -8.07
CA PRO A 31 9.96 -12.74 -7.98
C PRO A 31 10.82 -12.17 -9.13
N ALA A 32 10.18 -11.77 -10.24
CA ALA A 32 10.81 -11.07 -11.36
C ALA A 32 11.30 -9.64 -11.02
N SER A 33 10.87 -9.07 -9.89
CA SER A 33 11.23 -7.75 -9.36
C SER A 33 12.70 -7.63 -8.87
N SER A 34 13.48 -8.72 -8.87
CA SER A 34 14.86 -8.74 -8.33
C SER A 34 15.89 -7.78 -8.95
N LYS A 35 15.49 -6.93 -9.89
CA LYS A 35 16.30 -5.85 -10.49
C LYS A 35 15.73 -4.44 -10.23
N GLU A 36 14.80 -4.30 -9.29
CA GLU A 36 14.13 -3.03 -9.10
C GLU A 36 14.98 -2.02 -8.33
N ASP A 37 14.91 -0.78 -8.80
CA ASP A 37 15.69 0.33 -8.29
C ASP A 37 15.02 0.86 -7.00
N PRO A 38 15.75 1.06 -5.90
CA PRO A 38 15.20 1.64 -4.67
C PRO A 38 14.52 3.01 -4.92
N ALA A 39 14.96 3.78 -5.92
CA ALA A 39 14.31 5.04 -6.28
C ALA A 39 12.91 4.83 -6.89
N ALA A 40 12.72 3.78 -7.70
CA ALA A 40 11.40 3.43 -8.23
C ALA A 40 10.43 3.04 -7.11
N LEU A 41 10.94 2.31 -6.11
CA LEU A 41 10.22 1.94 -4.89
C LEU A 41 9.86 3.15 -4.02
N SER A 42 10.76 4.13 -3.90
CA SER A 42 10.49 5.39 -3.20
C SER A 42 9.32 6.15 -3.84
N ARG A 43 9.33 6.24 -5.17
CA ARG A 43 8.25 6.89 -5.96
C ARG A 43 6.92 6.14 -5.82
N LEU A 44 6.96 4.82 -5.78
CA LEU A 44 5.79 4.01 -5.48
C LEU A 44 5.27 4.30 -4.07
N GLY A 45 6.13 4.29 -3.06
CA GLY A 45 5.74 4.56 -1.66
C GLY A 45 5.08 5.93 -1.51
N HIS A 46 5.59 6.94 -2.22
CA HIS A 46 4.97 8.26 -2.28
C HIS A 46 3.54 8.23 -2.86
N PHE A 47 3.34 7.50 -3.95
CA PHE A 47 2.02 7.37 -4.59
C PHE A 47 1.02 6.61 -3.70
N LEU A 48 1.43 5.47 -3.15
CA LEU A 48 0.60 4.66 -2.24
C LEU A 48 0.24 5.45 -0.98
N LYS A 49 1.19 6.21 -0.41
CA LYS A 49 0.98 7.07 0.77
C LYS A 49 -0.13 8.09 0.53
N GLY A 50 -0.10 8.81 -0.60
CA GLY A 50 -1.13 9.81 -0.94
C GLY A 50 -2.51 9.16 -1.08
N SER A 51 -2.54 8.01 -1.76
CA SER A 51 -3.75 7.23 -2.02
C SER A 51 -4.38 6.70 -0.72
N SER A 52 -3.56 6.14 0.18
CA SER A 52 -3.98 5.62 1.49
C SER A 52 -4.38 6.72 2.48
N ALA A 53 -3.69 7.87 2.47
CA ALA A 53 -4.05 9.02 3.29
C ALA A 53 -5.44 9.58 2.92
N ALA A 54 -5.78 9.60 1.62
CA ALA A 54 -7.09 10.05 1.16
C ALA A 54 -8.24 9.19 1.71
N LEU A 55 -8.01 7.88 1.89
CA LEU A 55 -8.95 6.96 2.52
C LEU A 55 -8.93 6.98 4.04
N GLY A 56 -7.86 7.49 4.64
CA GLY A 56 -7.66 7.47 6.09
C GLY A 56 -7.07 6.15 6.59
N LEU A 57 -6.44 5.37 5.71
CA LEU A 57 -5.76 4.12 6.05
C LEU A 57 -4.38 4.44 6.67
N GLN A 58 -4.36 4.82 7.94
CA GLN A 58 -3.13 5.26 8.62
C GLN A 58 -2.07 4.16 8.71
N ARG A 59 -2.48 2.90 8.88
CA ARG A 59 -1.58 1.73 8.90
C ARG A 59 -0.81 1.61 7.59
N VAL A 60 -1.54 1.46 6.48
CA VAL A 60 -0.98 1.41 5.13
C VAL A 60 -0.13 2.65 4.83
N LYS A 61 -0.60 3.85 5.18
CA LYS A 61 0.17 5.10 5.00
C LYS A 61 1.55 5.03 5.69
N THR A 62 1.61 4.53 6.91
CA THR A 62 2.85 4.41 7.70
C THR A 62 3.80 3.42 7.04
N SER A 63 3.26 2.30 6.57
CA SER A 63 4.04 1.31 5.81
C SER A 63 4.57 1.92 4.51
N CYS A 64 3.78 2.69 3.76
CA CYS A 64 4.24 3.39 2.57
C CYS A 64 5.31 4.46 2.86
N GLU A 65 5.27 5.11 4.03
CA GLU A 65 6.32 6.03 4.49
C GLU A 65 7.64 5.31 4.72
N LYS A 66 7.63 4.14 5.37
CA LYS A 66 8.83 3.31 5.54
C LYS A 66 9.42 2.90 4.19
N MET A 67 8.58 2.54 3.21
CA MET A 67 9.02 2.18 1.86
C MET A 67 9.71 3.36 1.16
N GLN A 68 9.18 4.58 1.36
CA GLN A 68 9.82 5.80 0.87
C GLN A 68 11.19 6.03 1.51
N HIS A 69 11.35 5.76 2.81
CA HIS A 69 12.65 5.87 3.48
C HIS A 69 13.65 4.85 2.96
N TYR A 70 13.27 3.58 2.90
CA TYR A 70 14.13 2.52 2.35
C TYR A 70 14.55 2.81 0.91
N GLY A 71 13.63 3.30 0.08
CA GLY A 71 13.95 3.68 -1.30
C GLY A 71 14.91 4.86 -1.44
N ASN A 72 15.11 5.64 -0.38
CA ASN A 72 16.14 6.68 -0.29
C ASN A 72 17.42 6.19 0.41
N LEU A 73 17.59 4.87 0.52
CA LEU A 73 18.69 4.22 1.25
C LEU A 73 18.76 4.64 2.72
N LYS A 74 17.58 4.85 3.33
CA LYS A 74 17.45 5.21 4.73
C LYS A 74 16.79 4.11 5.55
N ASP A 75 17.03 4.10 6.85
CA ASP A 75 16.33 3.22 7.78
C ASP A 75 14.81 3.51 7.85
N GLN A 76 14.08 2.69 8.61
CA GLN A 76 12.63 2.86 8.79
C GLN A 76 12.20 4.22 9.39
N HIS A 77 13.14 4.97 9.97
CA HIS A 77 12.92 6.26 10.62
C HIS A 77 13.41 7.45 9.77
N GLY A 78 14.03 7.19 8.62
CA GLY A 78 14.57 8.21 7.73
C GLY A 78 15.89 8.86 8.20
N SER A 79 16.53 8.30 9.23
CA SER A 79 17.73 8.83 9.89
C SER A 79 19.01 8.03 9.63
N GLY A 80 18.89 6.71 9.51
CA GLY A 80 20.02 5.81 9.21
C GLY A 80 20.32 5.79 7.71
N SER A 81 21.52 5.36 7.35
CA SER A 81 21.88 5.02 5.96
C SER A 81 22.04 3.50 5.87
N ILE A 82 21.35 2.88 4.92
CA ILE A 82 21.40 1.44 4.69
C ILE A 82 21.95 1.16 3.29
N THR A 83 22.48 -0.04 3.08
CA THR A 83 22.93 -0.44 1.75
C THR A 83 21.73 -0.69 0.83
N GLN A 84 21.98 -0.63 -0.48
CA GLN A 84 20.93 -0.91 -1.47
C GLN A 84 20.34 -2.32 -1.32
N ASP A 85 21.18 -3.31 -1.01
CA ASP A 85 20.76 -4.69 -0.82
C ASP A 85 19.82 -4.82 0.41
N GLU A 86 20.23 -4.23 1.53
CA GLU A 86 19.40 -4.16 2.74
C GLU A 86 18.08 -3.41 2.51
N ALA A 87 18.12 -2.31 1.74
CA ALA A 87 16.92 -1.55 1.39
C ALA A 87 15.94 -2.43 0.61
N LEU A 88 16.42 -3.19 -0.37
CA LEU A 88 15.57 -4.08 -1.18
C LEU A 88 14.97 -5.20 -0.34
N ASP A 89 15.74 -5.83 0.54
CA ASP A 89 15.22 -6.87 1.43
C ASP A 89 14.17 -6.31 2.40
N LYS A 90 14.42 -5.14 3.00
CA LYS A 90 13.46 -4.47 3.88
C LYS A 90 12.19 -4.08 3.14
N ILE A 91 12.31 -3.63 1.90
CA ILE A 91 11.16 -3.28 1.08
C ILE A 91 10.36 -4.54 0.73
N ARG A 92 11.00 -5.66 0.40
CA ARG A 92 10.30 -6.94 0.14
C ARG A 92 9.48 -7.38 1.35
N GLU A 93 10.09 -7.38 2.55
CA GLU A 93 9.38 -7.67 3.80
C GLU A 93 8.18 -6.74 4.00
N LEU A 94 8.39 -5.44 3.75
CA LEU A 94 7.37 -4.42 3.92
C LEU A 94 6.24 -4.53 2.89
N LEU A 95 6.52 -4.92 1.65
CA LEU A 95 5.50 -5.10 0.61
C LEU A 95 4.55 -6.25 0.97
N VAL A 96 5.05 -7.33 1.57
CA VAL A 96 4.21 -8.43 2.10
C VAL A 96 3.28 -7.88 3.20
N GLN A 97 3.80 -7.07 4.12
CA GLN A 97 2.99 -6.45 5.17
C GLN A 97 1.93 -5.51 4.59
N VAL A 98 2.32 -4.63 3.67
CA VAL A 98 1.43 -3.66 3.01
C VAL A 98 0.29 -4.38 2.29
N LYS A 99 0.56 -5.54 1.66
CA LYS A 99 -0.45 -6.36 0.98
C LYS A 99 -1.54 -6.82 1.95
N GLU A 100 -1.14 -7.37 3.10
CA GLU A 100 -2.10 -7.81 4.12
C GLU A 100 -2.86 -6.62 4.71
N GLU A 101 -2.18 -5.49 4.99
CA GLU A 101 -2.86 -4.28 5.46
C GLU A 101 -3.88 -3.74 4.45
N TYR A 102 -3.59 -3.86 3.14
CA TYR A 102 -4.53 -3.52 2.08
C TYR A 102 -5.72 -4.49 2.03
N LYS A 103 -5.51 -5.79 2.23
CA LYS A 103 -6.60 -6.79 2.28
C LYS A 103 -7.52 -6.58 3.47
N GLU A 104 -6.94 -6.28 4.65
CA GLU A 104 -7.69 -5.85 5.83
C GLU A 104 -8.48 -4.57 5.54
N ALA A 105 -7.84 -3.57 4.92
CA ALA A 105 -8.46 -2.30 4.56
C ALA A 105 -9.58 -2.47 3.53
N ASP A 106 -9.41 -3.31 2.52
CA ASP A 106 -10.42 -3.66 1.52
C ASP A 106 -11.66 -4.24 2.20
N THR A 107 -11.48 -5.23 3.06
CA THR A 107 -12.56 -5.86 3.82
C THR A 107 -13.28 -4.85 4.70
N PHE A 108 -12.52 -4.02 5.42
CA PHE A 108 -13.08 -2.95 6.26
C PHE A 108 -13.89 -1.95 5.43
N LEU A 109 -13.35 -1.50 4.29
CA LEU A 109 -14.01 -0.56 3.40
C LEU A 109 -15.26 -1.18 2.76
N ARG A 110 -15.26 -2.45 2.36
CA ARG A 110 -16.47 -3.14 1.85
C ARG A 110 -17.60 -3.14 2.87
N LYS A 111 -17.29 -3.52 4.12
CA LYS A 111 -18.24 -3.45 5.24
C LYS A 111 -18.72 -2.01 5.49
N PHE A 112 -17.81 -1.04 5.50
CA PHE A 112 -18.12 0.36 5.78
C PHE A 112 -19.07 0.98 4.73
N TYR A 113 -18.96 0.59 3.45
CA TYR A 113 -19.84 1.08 2.38
C TYR A 113 -21.08 0.20 2.15
N GLY A 114 -21.28 -0.86 2.94
CA GLY A 114 -22.42 -1.77 2.78
C GLY A 114 -22.39 -2.58 1.48
N GLU A 115 -21.20 -2.82 0.92
CA GLU A 115 -21.04 -3.78 -0.17
C GLU A 115 -20.97 -5.18 0.44
N ASP A 116 -21.94 -6.03 0.10
CA ASP A 116 -22.04 -7.40 0.59
C ASP A 116 -20.71 -8.14 0.35
N VAL A 117 -20.07 -8.56 1.44
CA VAL A 117 -18.85 -9.36 1.38
C VAL A 117 -19.29 -10.80 1.11
N GLY A 118 -19.81 -11.03 -0.10
CA GLY A 118 -19.91 -12.37 -0.66
C GLY A 118 -18.50 -12.89 -0.81
N GLY A 119 -18.11 -13.80 0.09
CA GLY A 119 -16.77 -14.34 0.16
C GLY A 119 -16.32 -14.89 -1.19
N SER A 120 -15.28 -14.28 -1.74
CA SER A 120 -14.34 -14.99 -2.61
C SER A 120 -13.12 -15.29 -1.76
N GLU A 121 -13.17 -16.44 -1.09
CA GLU A 121 -11.98 -17.22 -0.82
C GLU A 121 -11.23 -17.39 -2.14
N GLU A 122 -10.23 -16.55 -2.39
CA GLU A 122 -9.17 -16.92 -3.31
C GLU A 122 -8.23 -17.83 -2.54
N ALA A 123 -8.47 -19.13 -2.75
CA ALA A 123 -7.55 -20.20 -2.47
C ALA A 123 -6.18 -19.85 -3.05
N GLU A 124 -5.20 -19.67 -2.16
CA GLU A 124 -3.80 -19.78 -2.50
C GLU A 124 -3.54 -21.26 -2.77
N GLY A 125 -3.27 -21.60 -4.03
CA GLY A 125 -2.87 -22.94 -4.46
C GLY A 125 -1.39 -23.19 -4.26
#